data_AF-K1QAX8-F1
#
_entry.id   AF-K1QAX8-F1
#
_cell.length_a   1.000
_cell.length_b   1.000
_cell.length_c   1.000
_cell.angle_alpha   90.00
_cell.angle_beta   90.00
_cell.angle_gamma   90.00
#
_symmetry.space_group_name_H-M   'P 1'
#
loop_
_entity.id
_entity.type
_entity.pdbx_description
1 polymer ?
#
loop_
_entity_poly.entity_id
_entity_poly.type
_entity_poly.pdbx_seq_one_letter_code
_entity_poly.pdbx_strand_id
1 'polypeptide(L)'
;MKQLATEGIGVTIRQADPISPEMENALWEGGHLGMKTSIALTNTIFFYNCKLFGLRGLDEHRSLVTEQFKLDKISDKMFITFYGRTSKNFAGGLNQRNLTAKEVKHDCGPDGPRNLFHVYQTYIDMVGPGSMYRRPLAGIEEQLVMSRTGHRSTAVRNYKRPSQEQLSAVSMALNPPKLGSEENECAAEFEANNSKLPKLMVDPMRTPMINITNCNVHIFDAGNK
;
A
#
# COMPACT_ATOMS: atom_id res chain seq x y z
N MET A 1 10.79 19.60 28.32
CA MET A 1 9.47 18.95 28.12
C MET A 1 9.57 17.54 27.52
N LYS A 2 10.28 17.30 26.40
CA LYS A 2 10.37 15.95 25.81
C LYS A 2 11.00 14.89 26.76
N GLN A 3 12.04 15.24 27.52
CA GLN A 3 12.71 14.31 28.44
C GLN A 3 11.81 13.85 29.59
N LEU A 4 11.10 14.77 30.24
CA LEU A 4 10.16 14.47 31.34
C LEU A 4 8.99 13.57 30.90
N ALA A 5 8.51 13.74 29.66
CA ALA A 5 7.47 12.88 29.09
C ALA A 5 8.00 11.47 28.75
N THR A 6 9.25 11.37 28.28
CA THR A 6 9.93 10.08 28.07
C THR A 6 10.19 9.35 29.39
N GLU A 7 10.46 10.09 30.47
CA GLU A 7 10.65 9.58 31.83
C GLU A 7 9.33 9.26 32.56
N GLY A 8 8.18 9.53 31.93
CA GLY A 8 6.85 9.22 32.48
C GLY A 8 6.40 10.11 33.64
N ILE A 9 7.13 11.19 33.95
CA ILE A 9 6.82 12.07 35.07
C ILE A 9 5.64 12.99 34.69
N GLY A 10 4.48 12.75 35.30
CA GLY A 10 3.28 13.57 35.14
C GLY A 10 2.41 13.24 33.92
N VAL A 11 2.69 12.17 33.18
CA VAL A 11 1.90 11.71 32.03
C VAL A 11 1.38 10.30 32.28
N THR A 12 0.05 10.13 32.30
CA THR A 12 -0.56 8.80 32.35
C THR A 12 -0.54 8.21 30.95
N ILE A 13 0.41 7.32 30.68
CA ILE A 13 0.49 6.63 29.38
C ILE A 13 -0.66 5.63 29.30
N ARG A 14 -1.68 5.92 28.47
CA ARG A 14 -2.77 4.97 28.16
C ARG A 14 -2.30 4.02 27.06
N GLN A 15 -1.40 3.11 27.41
CA GLN A 15 -1.00 2.04 26.50
C GLN A 15 -2.08 0.96 26.49
N ALA A 16 -2.43 0.47 25.30
CA ALA A 16 -3.36 -0.64 25.17
C ALA A 16 -2.68 -1.95 25.61
N ASP A 17 -3.43 -2.80 26.31
CA ASP A 17 -2.95 -4.13 26.66
C ASP A 17 -2.75 -4.99 25.41
N PRO A 18 -1.69 -5.82 25.37
CA PRO A 18 -1.45 -6.72 24.26
C PRO A 18 -2.55 -7.78 24.16
N ILE A 19 -2.84 -8.24 22.95
CA ILE A 19 -3.80 -9.34 22.77
C ILE A 19 -3.17 -10.65 23.26
N SER A 20 -3.84 -11.32 24.20
CA SER A 20 -3.42 -12.63 24.72
C SER A 20 -3.88 -13.76 23.80
N PRO A 21 -3.21 -14.93 23.85
CA PRO A 21 -3.62 -16.12 23.08
C PRO A 21 -5.06 -16.57 23.37
N GLU A 22 -5.53 -16.40 24.59
CA GLU A 22 -6.89 -16.76 25.00
C GLU A 22 -7.93 -15.86 24.34
N MET A 23 -7.66 -14.55 24.27
CA MET A 23 -8.54 -13.60 23.57
C MET A 23 -8.58 -13.89 22.06
N GLU A 24 -7.45 -14.25 21.47
CA GLU A 24 -7.40 -14.67 20.07
C GLU A 24 -8.19 -15.96 19.83
N ASN A 25 -8.07 -16.96 20.73
CA ASN A 25 -8.88 -18.17 20.66
C ASN A 25 -10.38 -17.85 20.76
N ALA A 26 -10.78 -16.96 21.66
CA ALA A 26 -12.16 -16.51 21.77
C ALA A 26 -12.66 -15.81 20.49
N LEU A 27 -11.81 -15.05 19.79
CA LEU A 27 -12.17 -14.44 18.50
C LEU A 27 -12.39 -15.47 17.39
N TRP A 28 -11.59 -16.54 17.37
CA TRP A 28 -11.77 -17.66 16.45
C TRP A 28 -13.02 -18.48 16.77
N GLU A 29 -13.27 -18.77 18.05
CA GLU A 29 -14.43 -19.54 18.51
C GLU A 29 -15.74 -18.76 18.32
N GLY A 30 -15.72 -17.45 18.57
CA GLY A 30 -16.83 -16.54 18.31
C GLY A 30 -17.11 -16.30 16.82
N GLY A 31 -16.31 -16.87 15.90
CA GLY A 31 -16.49 -16.72 14.46
C GLY A 31 -16.20 -15.31 13.92
N HIS A 32 -15.57 -14.46 14.73
CA HIS A 32 -15.08 -13.15 14.28
C HIS A 32 -13.86 -13.29 13.38
N LEU A 33 -13.06 -14.34 13.61
CA LEU A 33 -11.99 -14.81 12.74
C LEU A 33 -12.35 -16.17 12.15
N GLY A 34 -11.86 -16.44 10.94
CA GLY A 34 -12.05 -17.70 10.23
C GLY A 34 -12.35 -17.51 8.75
N MET A 35 -12.60 -18.64 8.07
CA MET A 35 -12.78 -18.69 6.61
C MET A 35 -14.26 -18.86 6.19
N LYS A 36 -15.18 -19.00 7.14
CA LYS A 36 -16.59 -19.35 6.86
C LYS A 36 -17.39 -18.23 6.19
N THR A 37 -17.09 -16.98 6.53
CA THR A 37 -17.82 -15.80 6.05
C THR A 37 -16.83 -14.80 5.48
N SER A 38 -17.22 -14.06 4.45
CA SER A 38 -16.37 -13.03 3.84
C SER A 38 -15.90 -11.97 4.83
N ILE A 39 -16.75 -11.60 5.79
CA ILE A 39 -16.41 -10.64 6.86
C ILE A 39 -15.37 -11.25 7.81
N ALA A 40 -15.60 -12.47 8.30
CA ALA A 40 -14.66 -13.16 9.17
C ALA A 40 -13.29 -13.35 8.48
N LEU A 41 -13.29 -13.69 7.19
CA LEU A 41 -12.06 -13.86 6.41
C LEU A 41 -11.30 -12.53 6.26
N THR A 42 -12.01 -11.45 5.93
CA THR A 42 -11.41 -10.10 5.82
C THR A 42 -10.86 -9.63 7.16
N ASN A 43 -11.58 -9.87 8.25
CA ASN A 43 -11.14 -9.55 9.61
C ASN A 43 -9.89 -10.35 9.99
N THR A 44 -9.83 -11.63 9.60
CA THR A 44 -8.68 -12.51 9.82
C THR A 44 -7.44 -11.97 9.13
N ILE A 45 -7.55 -11.63 7.85
CA ILE A 45 -6.45 -11.03 7.09
C ILE A 45 -6.01 -9.70 7.72
N PHE A 46 -6.97 -8.82 8.07
CA PHE A 46 -6.65 -7.54 8.68
C PHE A 46 -5.91 -7.71 10.01
N PHE A 47 -6.40 -8.60 10.87
CA PHE A 47 -5.83 -8.89 12.18
C PHE A 47 -4.40 -9.44 12.08
N TYR A 48 -4.19 -10.48 11.26
CA TYR A 48 -2.87 -11.10 11.12
C TYR A 48 -1.88 -10.23 10.35
N ASN A 49 -2.35 -9.35 9.47
CA ASN A 49 -1.49 -8.32 8.87
C ASN A 49 -0.88 -7.39 9.91
N CYS A 50 -1.66 -6.99 10.92
CA CYS A 50 -1.15 -6.21 12.05
C CYS A 50 -0.24 -7.05 12.94
N LYS A 51 -0.68 -8.25 13.33
CA LYS A 51 0.02 -9.10 14.30
C LYS A 51 1.35 -9.65 13.79
N LEU A 52 1.38 -10.19 12.56
CA LEU A 52 2.56 -10.90 12.03
C LEU A 52 3.52 -9.97 11.32
N PHE A 53 2.99 -9.07 10.49
CA PHE A 53 3.81 -8.21 9.65
C PHE A 53 4.00 -6.82 10.23
N GLY A 54 3.39 -6.53 11.40
CA GLY A 54 3.53 -5.23 12.07
C GLY A 54 3.02 -4.08 11.20
N LEU A 55 2.03 -4.34 10.36
CA LEU A 55 1.39 -3.31 9.54
C LEU A 55 0.56 -2.40 10.44
N ARG A 56 0.83 -1.10 10.36
CA ARG A 56 0.12 -0.07 11.11
C ARG A 56 -1.17 0.31 10.39
N GLY A 57 -2.18 0.66 11.19
CA GLY A 57 -3.54 0.86 10.71
C GLY A 57 -3.70 1.91 9.59
N LEU A 58 -4.90 1.89 9.00
CA LEU A 58 -5.44 2.78 7.96
C LEU A 58 -4.55 3.02 6.73
N ASP A 59 -3.45 3.75 6.87
CA ASP A 59 -2.66 4.22 5.72
C ASP A 59 -1.88 3.07 5.05
N GLU A 60 -1.19 2.22 5.82
CA GLU A 60 -0.44 1.10 5.24
C GLU A 60 -1.39 0.07 4.62
N HIS A 61 -2.46 -0.27 5.34
CA HIS A 61 -3.50 -1.20 4.87
C HIS A 61 -4.24 -0.70 3.63
N ARG A 62 -4.44 0.62 3.49
CA ARG A 62 -5.18 1.18 2.34
C ARG A 62 -4.40 1.08 1.03
N SER A 63 -3.09 1.25 1.08
CA SER A 63 -2.20 1.11 -0.08
C SER A 63 -1.68 -0.31 -0.28
N LEU A 64 -2.05 -1.25 0.59
CA LEU A 64 -1.62 -2.63 0.56
C LEU A 64 -2.16 -3.33 -0.68
N VAL A 65 -1.30 -4.06 -1.38
CA VAL A 65 -1.66 -4.85 -2.55
C VAL A 65 -1.35 -6.33 -2.34
N THR A 66 -2.08 -7.21 -3.03
CA THR A 66 -1.94 -8.67 -2.88
C THR A 66 -0.57 -9.17 -3.31
N GLU A 67 0.06 -8.53 -4.30
CA GLU A 67 1.37 -8.89 -4.83
C GLU A 67 2.52 -8.65 -3.84
N GLN A 68 2.27 -7.92 -2.75
CA GLN A 68 3.25 -7.79 -1.66
C GLN A 68 3.35 -9.06 -0.80
N PHE A 69 2.45 -10.02 -0.98
CA PHE A 69 2.47 -11.29 -0.27
C PHE A 69 2.85 -12.41 -1.23
N LYS A 70 3.87 -13.17 -0.85
CA LYS A 70 4.30 -14.38 -1.54
C LYS A 70 4.04 -15.59 -0.65
N LEU A 71 3.30 -16.54 -1.20
CA LEU A 71 2.97 -17.81 -0.56
C LEU A 71 3.91 -18.89 -1.11
N ASP A 72 4.77 -19.43 -0.25
CA ASP A 72 5.74 -20.45 -0.63
C ASP A 72 5.48 -21.74 0.17
N LYS A 73 5.40 -22.88 -0.52
CA LYS A 73 5.38 -24.20 0.10
C LYS A 73 6.67 -24.93 -0.24
N ILE A 74 7.51 -25.17 0.77
CA ILE A 74 8.81 -25.84 0.60
C ILE A 74 8.76 -27.14 1.40
N SER A 75 8.71 -28.26 0.69
CA SER A 75 8.37 -29.58 1.27
C SER A 75 7.05 -29.51 2.05
N ASP A 76 7.08 -29.76 3.36
CA ASP A 76 5.91 -29.74 4.25
C ASP A 76 5.74 -28.42 5.01
N LYS A 77 6.63 -27.43 4.81
CA LYS A 77 6.53 -26.13 5.47
C LYS A 77 5.87 -25.10 4.57
N MET A 78 4.95 -24.35 5.16
CA MET A 78 4.19 -23.30 4.49
C MET A 78 4.62 -21.94 5.01
N PHE A 79 4.99 -21.04 4.10
CA PHE A 79 5.50 -19.72 4.41
C PHE A 79 4.69 -18.63 3.76
N ILE A 80 4.54 -17.52 4.49
CA ILE A 80 4.01 -16.25 3.98
C ILE A 80 5.13 -15.23 4.09
N THR A 81 5.56 -14.69 2.94
CA THR A 81 6.56 -13.63 2.89
C THR A 81 5.89 -12.33 2.50
N PHE A 82 6.03 -11.31 3.34
CA PHE A 82 5.56 -9.96 3.08
C PHE A 82 6.71 -9.06 2.65
N TYR A 83 6.55 -8.41 1.50
CA TYR A 83 7.43 -7.40 0.95
C TYR A 83 6.83 -6.01 1.17
N GLY A 84 7.31 -5.35 2.22
CA GLY A 84 7.01 -3.96 2.52
C GLY A 84 7.52 -3.05 1.41
N ARG A 85 6.74 -2.02 1.10
CA ARG A 85 7.23 -0.90 0.29
C ARG A 85 8.09 0.00 1.17
N THR A 86 8.98 0.74 0.54
CA THR A 86 9.77 1.81 1.13
C THR A 86 8.82 2.86 1.73
N SER A 87 8.44 2.71 3.01
CA SER A 87 7.39 3.52 3.61
C SER A 87 7.97 4.61 4.53
N LYS A 88 7.38 5.80 4.36
CA LYS A 88 7.43 7.02 5.16
C LYS A 88 8.25 6.94 6.46
N ASN A 89 9.56 7.13 6.32
CA ASN A 89 10.45 7.75 7.31
C ASN A 89 11.76 8.23 6.64
N PHE A 90 11.76 8.40 5.31
CA PHE A 90 12.89 8.98 4.60
C PHE A 90 12.88 10.50 4.81
N ALA A 91 13.47 10.96 5.90
CA ALA A 91 13.82 12.36 6.08
C ALA A 91 14.95 12.80 5.12
N GLY A 92 15.43 11.92 4.22
CA GLY A 92 16.41 12.24 3.19
C GLY A 92 17.83 12.39 3.73
N GLY A 93 18.10 11.90 4.94
CA GLY A 93 19.43 11.99 5.57
C GLY A 93 20.44 11.01 4.97
N LEU A 94 21.72 11.33 5.06
CA LEU A 94 22.84 10.51 4.55
C LEU A 94 22.82 9.06 5.08
N ASN A 95 22.32 8.87 6.31
CA ASN A 95 22.16 7.56 6.97
C ASN A 95 21.03 6.69 6.39
N GLN A 96 20.22 7.22 5.47
CA GLN A 96 19.08 6.52 4.86
C GLN A 96 19.36 6.03 3.43
N ARG A 97 20.57 6.24 2.90
CA ARG A 97 20.99 5.73 1.57
C ARG A 97 21.02 4.20 1.47
N ASN A 98 21.16 3.50 2.60
CA ASN A 98 21.25 2.04 2.66
C ASN A 98 20.00 1.37 3.27
N LEU A 99 18.86 2.07 3.31
CA LEU A 99 17.65 1.49 3.91
C LEU A 99 17.02 0.47 2.95
N THR A 100 17.08 -0.80 3.34
CA THR A 100 16.44 -1.89 2.62
C THR A 100 14.94 -1.93 2.92
N ALA A 101 14.14 -2.34 1.92
CA ALA A 101 12.72 -2.55 2.10
C ALA A 101 12.47 -3.65 3.15
N LYS A 102 11.38 -3.51 3.91
CA LYS A 102 11.03 -4.47 4.96
C LYS A 102 10.60 -5.80 4.33
N GLU A 103 11.33 -6.86 4.59
CA GLU A 103 10.94 -8.23 4.26
C GLU A 103 10.65 -8.99 5.55
N VAL A 104 9.47 -9.60 5.65
CA VAL A 104 9.09 -10.42 6.81
C VAL A 104 8.58 -11.76 6.33
N LYS A 105 9.26 -12.83 6.72
CA LYS A 105 8.86 -14.21 6.42
C LYS A 105 8.27 -14.87 7.67
N HIS A 106 7.06 -15.41 7.54
CA HIS A 106 6.35 -16.11 8.59
C HIS A 106 6.20 -17.60 8.26
N ASP A 107 6.54 -18.46 9.21
CA ASP A 107 6.29 -19.91 9.17
C ASP A 107 4.89 -20.18 9.74
N CYS A 108 4.00 -20.74 8.93
CA CYS A 108 2.61 -21.01 9.33
C CYS A 108 2.46 -22.27 10.19
N GLY A 109 3.55 -23.01 10.41
CA GLY A 109 3.53 -24.27 11.14
C GLY A 109 2.85 -25.40 10.34
N PRO A 110 2.46 -26.49 11.03
CA PRO A 110 1.89 -27.67 10.39
C PRO A 110 0.51 -27.39 9.80
N ASP A 111 0.12 -28.22 8.83
CA ASP A 111 -1.20 -28.12 8.20
C ASP A 111 -2.31 -28.40 9.22
N GLY A 112 -3.32 -27.54 9.24
CA GLY A 112 -4.37 -27.55 10.25
C GLY A 112 -5.52 -26.60 9.90
N PRO A 113 -6.66 -26.71 10.60
CA PRO A 113 -7.88 -25.98 10.24
C PRO A 113 -7.77 -24.46 10.39
N ARG A 114 -6.82 -23.97 11.21
CA ARG A 114 -6.54 -22.54 11.41
C ARG A 114 -5.23 -22.10 10.73
N ASN A 115 -4.68 -22.91 9.83
CA ASN A 115 -3.41 -22.60 9.20
C ASN A 115 -3.54 -21.35 8.32
N LEU A 116 -2.71 -20.34 8.60
CA LEU A 116 -2.79 -19.04 7.96
C LEU A 116 -2.43 -19.07 6.48
N PHE A 117 -1.63 -20.04 6.04
CA PHE A 117 -1.32 -20.20 4.63
C PHE A 117 -2.60 -20.38 3.80
N HIS A 118 -3.49 -21.28 4.23
CA HIS A 118 -4.76 -21.51 3.55
C HIS A 118 -5.70 -20.31 3.62
N VAL A 119 -5.68 -19.58 4.75
CA VAL A 119 -6.46 -18.34 4.91
C VAL A 119 -6.01 -17.30 3.88
N TYR A 120 -4.70 -17.07 3.76
CA TYR A 120 -4.14 -16.10 2.82
C TYR A 120 -4.33 -16.54 1.37
N GLN A 121 -4.08 -17.82 1.05
CA GLN A 121 -4.30 -18.40 -0.28
C GLN A 121 -5.76 -18.18 -0.71
N THR A 122 -6.70 -18.64 0.10
CA THR A 122 -8.14 -18.51 -0.17
C THR A 122 -8.54 -17.05 -0.37
N TYR A 123 -8.04 -16.15 0.47
CA TYR A 123 -8.38 -14.73 0.36
C TYR A 123 -7.81 -14.08 -0.90
N ILE A 124 -6.53 -14.30 -1.20
CA ILE A 124 -5.86 -13.72 -2.37
C ILE A 124 -6.51 -14.24 -3.65
N ASP A 125 -6.83 -15.53 -3.71
CA ASP A 125 -7.52 -16.14 -4.85
C ASP A 125 -8.92 -15.55 -5.07
N MET A 126 -9.64 -15.23 -3.98
CA MET A 126 -10.97 -14.61 -4.05
C MET A 126 -10.94 -13.13 -4.43
N VAL A 127 -9.90 -12.39 -4.03
CA VAL A 127 -9.79 -10.94 -4.31
C VAL A 127 -9.16 -10.68 -5.67
N GLY A 128 -8.19 -11.51 -6.07
CA GLY A 128 -7.41 -11.32 -7.28
C GLY A 128 -6.27 -10.31 -7.13
N PRO A 129 -5.58 -9.96 -8.23
CA PRO A 129 -4.49 -9.01 -8.22
C PRO A 129 -4.97 -7.58 -7.89
N GLY A 130 -4.10 -6.79 -7.27
CA GLY A 130 -4.34 -5.39 -6.93
C GLY A 130 -4.62 -5.15 -5.44
N SER A 131 -5.63 -4.33 -5.15
CA SER A 131 -5.90 -3.86 -3.77
C SER A 131 -6.20 -5.03 -2.83
N MET A 132 -5.49 -5.12 -1.70
CA MET A 132 -5.67 -6.21 -0.72
C MET A 132 -7.11 -6.26 -0.21
N TYR A 133 -7.72 -5.11 0.05
CA TYR A 133 -9.10 -5.03 0.52
C TYR A 133 -10.05 -4.60 -0.59
N ARG A 134 -11.27 -5.14 -0.56
CA ARG A 134 -12.35 -4.73 -1.47
C ARG A 134 -12.58 -3.23 -1.33
N ARG A 135 -12.57 -2.54 -2.47
CA ARG A 135 -12.91 -1.12 -2.56
C ARG A 135 -14.33 -0.97 -3.08
N PRO A 136 -15.02 0.13 -2.76
CA PRO A 136 -16.25 0.48 -3.45
C PRO A 136 -15.99 0.50 -4.96
N LEU A 137 -16.92 -0.05 -5.73
CA LEU A 137 -16.83 -0.06 -7.18
C LEU A 137 -16.76 1.39 -7.69
N ALA A 138 -15.74 1.69 -8.49
CA ALA A 138 -15.61 2.99 -9.13
C ALA A 138 -16.79 3.22 -10.09
N GLY A 139 -17.36 4.42 -10.07
CA GLY A 139 -18.46 4.81 -10.97
C GLY A 139 -19.88 4.47 -10.48
N ILE A 140 -20.03 3.80 -9.33
CA ILE A 140 -21.36 3.63 -8.72
C ILE A 140 -21.72 4.90 -7.94
N GLU A 141 -22.93 5.40 -8.18
CA GLU A 141 -23.45 6.55 -7.45
C GLU A 141 -23.51 6.27 -5.94
N GLU A 142 -23.04 7.23 -5.13
CA GLU A 142 -23.02 7.13 -3.68
C GLU A 142 -24.41 6.83 -3.09
N GLN A 143 -25.47 7.41 -3.68
CA GLN A 143 -26.86 7.18 -3.29
C GLN A 143 -27.32 5.73 -3.49
N LEU A 144 -26.89 5.09 -4.58
CA LEU A 144 -27.17 3.68 -4.85
C LEU A 144 -26.44 2.77 -3.86
N VAL A 145 -25.21 3.12 -3.49
CA VAL A 145 -24.46 2.38 -2.46
C VAL A 145 -25.13 2.55 -1.09
N MET A 146 -25.49 3.78 -0.71
CA MET A 146 -26.16 4.07 0.57
C MET A 146 -27.49 3.33 0.71
N SER A 147 -28.33 3.38 -0.33
CA SER A 147 -29.64 2.72 -0.34
C SER A 147 -29.52 1.20 -0.23
N ARG A 148 -28.57 0.58 -0.95
CA ARG A 148 -28.34 -0.87 -0.90
C ARG A 148 -27.68 -1.35 0.38
N THR A 149 -26.77 -0.55 0.96
CA THR A 149 -26.02 -0.92 2.17
C THR A 149 -26.70 -0.51 3.47
N GLY A 150 -27.85 0.18 3.39
CA GLY A 150 -28.63 0.59 4.56
C GLY A 150 -28.04 1.77 5.34
N HIS A 151 -27.07 2.48 4.78
CA HIS A 151 -26.49 3.66 5.43
C HIS A 151 -27.50 4.82 5.41
N ARG A 152 -27.83 5.34 6.59
CA ARG A 152 -28.67 6.54 6.77
C ARG A 152 -27.87 7.84 6.79
N SER A 153 -26.54 7.76 6.94
CA SER A 153 -25.61 8.89 7.07
C SER A 153 -24.54 8.88 5.97
N THR A 154 -23.79 9.98 5.83
CA THR A 154 -22.70 10.14 4.84
C THR A 154 -21.44 9.32 5.15
N ALA A 155 -21.53 8.31 6.02
CA ALA A 155 -20.40 7.45 6.40
C ALA A 155 -19.77 6.74 5.17
N VAL A 156 -20.55 6.53 4.11
CA VAL A 156 -20.06 5.98 2.83
C VAL A 156 -18.94 6.83 2.22
N ARG A 157 -18.90 8.13 2.51
CA ARG A 157 -17.84 9.04 2.06
C ARG A 157 -16.46 8.68 2.62
N ASN A 158 -16.38 8.01 3.77
CA ASN A 158 -15.11 7.55 4.33
C ASN A 158 -14.40 6.55 3.41
N TYR A 159 -15.17 5.81 2.60
CA TYR A 159 -14.62 4.89 1.63
C TYR A 159 -14.14 5.59 0.34
N LYS A 160 -14.58 6.83 0.09
CA LYS A 160 -14.26 7.62 -1.09
C LYS A 160 -13.19 8.65 -0.76
N ARG A 161 -11.96 8.46 -1.25
CA ARG A 161 -10.95 9.54 -1.20
C ARG A 161 -10.81 10.19 -2.57
N PRO A 162 -10.56 11.51 -2.61
CA PRO A 162 -10.33 12.22 -3.86
C PRO A 162 -9.08 11.67 -4.57
N SER A 163 -9.10 11.69 -5.91
CA SER A 163 -7.92 11.41 -6.72
C SER A 163 -6.89 12.54 -6.57
N GLN A 164 -5.64 12.27 -6.92
CA GLN A 164 -4.63 13.34 -6.89
C GLN A 164 -4.94 14.48 -7.86
N GLU A 165 -5.58 14.17 -8.98
CA GLU A 165 -6.06 15.19 -9.93
C GLU A 165 -7.13 16.08 -9.30
N GLN A 166 -8.08 15.49 -8.56
CA GLN A 166 -9.11 16.26 -7.86
C GLN A 166 -8.51 17.16 -6.77
N LEU A 167 -7.53 16.65 -6.01
CA LEU A 167 -6.80 17.44 -5.01
C LEU A 167 -5.99 18.56 -5.66
N SER A 168 -5.31 18.27 -6.77
CA SER A 168 -4.53 19.23 -7.54
C SER A 168 -5.42 20.32 -8.14
N ALA A 169 -6.57 19.96 -8.72
CA ALA A 169 -7.54 20.90 -9.27
C ALA A 169 -8.11 21.85 -8.21
N VAL A 170 -8.48 21.32 -7.04
CA VAL A 170 -8.95 22.14 -5.92
C VAL A 170 -7.83 23.04 -5.41
N SER A 171 -6.61 22.53 -5.28
CA SER A 171 -5.44 23.32 -4.89
C SER A 171 -5.17 24.46 -5.87
N MET A 172 -5.19 24.17 -7.18
CA MET A 172 -5.03 25.18 -8.24
C MET A 172 -6.13 26.24 -8.20
N ALA A 173 -7.37 25.86 -7.92
CA ALA A 173 -8.50 26.79 -7.82
C ALA A 173 -8.45 27.66 -6.55
N LEU A 174 -7.83 27.18 -5.47
CA LEU A 174 -7.67 27.91 -4.22
C LEU A 174 -6.41 28.79 -4.18
N ASN A 175 -5.46 28.58 -5.09
CA ASN A 175 -4.28 29.42 -5.18
C ASN A 175 -4.70 30.87 -5.53
N PRO A 176 -4.05 31.87 -4.92
CA PRO A 176 -4.33 33.26 -5.25
C PRO A 176 -4.10 33.47 -6.77
N PRO A 177 -4.94 34.30 -7.43
CA PRO A 177 -4.74 34.62 -8.84
C PRO A 177 -3.32 35.15 -9.00
N LYS A 178 -2.61 34.66 -10.01
CA LYS A 178 -1.28 35.17 -10.34
C LYS A 178 -1.44 36.66 -10.61
N LEU A 179 -0.97 37.50 -9.68
CA LEU A 179 -0.74 38.91 -9.94
C LEU A 179 0.18 38.95 -11.16
N GLY A 180 -0.28 39.59 -12.23
CA GLY A 180 0.49 39.75 -13.45
C GLY A 180 1.81 40.43 -13.10
N SER A 181 2.87 39.64 -12.96
CA SER A 181 4.23 40.15 -12.94
C SER A 181 4.72 40.05 -14.37
N GLU A 182 5.06 41.21 -14.92
CA GLU A 182 5.92 41.35 -16.08
C GLU A 182 7.09 40.36 -16.01
N GLU A 183 7.49 39.90 -17.19
CA GLU A 183 8.56 38.93 -17.40
C GLU A 183 9.86 39.44 -16.75
N ASN A 184 10.14 38.99 -15.52
CA ASN A 184 11.41 39.29 -14.87
C ASN A 184 12.50 38.42 -15.53
N GLU A 185 13.37 39.08 -16.30
CA GLU A 185 14.53 38.55 -17.05
C GLU A 185 15.55 37.73 -16.23
N CYS A 186 15.37 37.56 -14.93
CA CYS A 186 16.31 36.87 -14.04
C CYS A 186 16.32 35.33 -14.20
N ALA A 187 15.34 34.74 -14.88
CA ALA A 187 15.30 33.28 -15.11
C ALA A 187 16.24 32.80 -16.23
N ALA A 188 16.67 33.69 -17.13
CA ALA A 188 17.50 33.34 -18.29
C ALA A 188 18.96 32.99 -17.92
N GLU A 189 19.47 33.46 -16.79
CA GLU A 189 20.87 33.22 -16.39
C GLU A 189 21.12 31.86 -15.73
N PHE A 190 20.08 31.18 -15.22
CA PHE A 190 20.23 29.86 -14.61
C PHE A 190 20.30 28.73 -15.65
N GLU A 191 19.58 28.86 -16.77
CA GLU A 191 19.61 27.89 -17.88
C GLU A 191 20.92 27.97 -18.68
N ALA A 192 21.50 29.16 -18.83
CA ALA A 192 22.76 29.35 -19.55
C ALA A 192 23.98 28.72 -18.84
N ASN A 193 23.97 28.64 -17.51
CA ASN A 193 25.08 28.07 -16.74
C ASN A 193 25.05 26.53 -16.66
N ASN A 194 23.89 25.90 -16.81
CA ASN A 194 23.78 24.44 -16.88
C ASN A 194 24.13 23.87 -18.26
N SER A 195 24.18 24.70 -19.31
CA SER A 195 24.56 24.26 -20.67
C SER A 195 26.08 24.06 -20.83
N LYS A 196 26.90 24.45 -19.85
CA LYS A 196 28.38 24.36 -19.89
C LYS A 196 28.96 23.15 -19.16
N LEU A 197 28.13 22.32 -18.52
CA LEU A 197 28.59 21.04 -17.95
C LEU A 197 28.69 19.99 -19.08
N PRO A 198 29.80 19.24 -19.19
CA PRO A 198 29.92 18.20 -20.21
C PRO A 198 28.83 17.15 -19.97
N LYS A 199 27.96 16.97 -20.98
CA LYS A 199 27.01 15.86 -21.01
C LYS A 199 27.81 14.56 -21.01
N LEU A 200 27.79 13.82 -19.92
CA LEU A 200 28.17 12.41 -19.94
C LEU A 200 27.23 11.72 -20.93
N MET A 201 27.76 11.33 -22.09
CA MET A 201 27.13 10.38 -22.99
C MET A 201 26.95 9.08 -22.23
N VAL A 202 25.71 8.77 -21.86
CA VAL A 202 25.30 7.41 -21.56
C VAL A 202 24.41 7.01 -22.71
N ASP A 203 24.93 6.13 -23.56
CA ASP A 203 24.19 5.58 -24.70
C ASP A 203 22.85 5.01 -24.23
N PRO A 204 21.72 5.37 -24.87
CA PRO A 204 20.44 4.77 -24.55
C PRO A 204 20.47 3.32 -25.02
N MET A 205 20.66 2.40 -24.07
CA MET A 205 20.51 0.97 -24.30
C MET A 205 19.05 0.70 -24.70
N ARG A 206 18.89 0.44 -25.99
CA ARG A 206 17.69 0.05 -26.74
C ARG A 206 16.80 -0.91 -25.95
N THR A 207 15.71 -0.41 -25.37
CA THR A 207 14.66 -1.25 -24.78
C THR A 207 13.53 -1.43 -25.80
N PRO A 208 13.17 -2.67 -26.21
CA PRO A 208 12.04 -2.86 -27.11
C PRO A 208 10.72 -2.57 -26.40
N MET A 209 9.89 -1.72 -27.01
CA MET A 209 8.50 -1.52 -26.57
C MET A 209 7.65 -2.69 -27.03
N ILE A 210 7.05 -3.41 -26.08
CA ILE A 210 6.04 -4.44 -26.35
C ILE A 210 4.67 -3.74 -26.34
N ASN A 211 4.03 -3.64 -27.51
CA ASN A 211 2.64 -3.19 -27.63
C ASN A 211 1.74 -4.42 -27.72
N ILE A 212 0.82 -4.59 -26.76
CA ILE A 212 -0.10 -5.73 -26.70
C ILE A 212 -1.47 -5.25 -27.14
N THR A 213 -1.79 -5.47 -28.41
CA THR A 213 -3.17 -5.43 -28.92
C THR A 213 -3.42 -6.72 -29.69
N ASN A 214 -4.41 -7.49 -29.25
CA ASN A 214 -4.90 -8.76 -29.81
C ASN A 214 -3.85 -9.85 -30.05
N CYS A 215 -3.82 -10.82 -29.12
CA CYS A 215 -3.13 -12.10 -29.16
C CYS A 215 -2.67 -12.56 -30.56
N ASN A 216 -1.43 -12.25 -30.92
CA ASN A 216 -0.50 -13.06 -31.72
C ASN A 216 0.88 -12.40 -31.67
N VAL A 217 1.88 -13.13 -31.20
CA VAL A 217 3.26 -12.64 -31.08
C VAL A 217 4.06 -13.13 -32.30
N HIS A 218 4.51 -12.20 -33.14
CA HIS A 218 5.56 -12.46 -34.13
C HIS A 218 6.83 -11.69 -33.73
N ILE A 219 7.92 -12.44 -33.55
CA ILE A 219 9.25 -11.90 -33.26
C ILE A 219 9.96 -11.74 -34.60
N PHE A 220 10.38 -10.51 -34.95
CA PHE A 220 11.27 -10.25 -36.07
C PHE A 220 12.62 -9.77 -35.53
N ASP A 221 13.68 -10.47 -35.90
CA ASP A 221 15.07 -10.13 -35.59
C ASP A 221 15.63 -9.27 -36.73
N ALA A 222 16.03 -8.03 -36.43
CA ALA A 222 16.64 -7.15 -37.41
C ALA A 222 18.16 -7.31 -37.36
N GLY A 223 18.67 -8.19 -38.23
CA GLY A 223 20.11 -8.38 -38.46
C GLY A 223 20.80 -7.11 -38.97
N ASN A 224 22.03 -6.91 -38.51
CA ASN A 224 22.95 -5.86 -38.96
C ASN A 224 23.72 -6.34 -40.21
N LYS A 225 23.78 -5.50 -41.24
CA LYS A 225 24.93 -5.40 -42.14
C LYS A 225 25.86 -4.31 -41.63
#